data_AF-A0A818NRY6-F1
#
_entry.id   AF-A0A818NRY6-F1
#
_cell.length_a   1.000
_cell.length_b   1.000
_cell.length_c   1.000
_cell.angle_alpha   90.00
_cell.angle_beta   90.00
_cell.angle_gamma   90.00
#
_symmetry.space_group_name_H-M   'P 1'
#
loop_
_entity.id
_entity.type
_entity.pdbx_description
1 polymer ?
#
loop_
_entity_poly.entity_id
_entity_poly.type
_entity_poly.pdbx_seq_one_letter_code
_entity_poly.pdbx_strand_id
1 'polypeptide(L)'
;MHTLIMVNIQELSPLVFACYYDLSKSYQNFVYYYLAIINILFSSIMIILCSLSFKNVRHIRIIPRQQRNQVRSMTKKDFQLLRCLFALVIVTIIFRIGINIFYAYSAITREQIRTQLHQDIDTFLNNFLSLFFNLSYSVSFIVFVVISKAFRCELKQMVYKMFGRNQIPMREEENGTVNIVVVSNITVPTLF
;
A
#
# COMPACT_ATOMS: atom_id res chain seq x y z
N MET A 1 -23.30 8.23 10.72
CA MET A 1 -22.49 9.48 10.80
C MET A 1 -23.05 10.55 9.88
N HIS A 2 -23.21 10.33 8.56
CA HIS A 2 -24.00 11.25 7.70
C HIS A 2 -25.47 11.40 8.16
N THR A 3 -25.99 10.43 8.92
CA THR A 3 -27.31 10.44 9.56
C THR A 3 -27.47 11.39 10.74
N LEU A 4 -26.37 11.96 11.28
CA LEU A 4 -26.43 12.92 12.40
C LEU A 4 -26.59 14.37 11.92
N ILE A 5 -26.65 14.58 10.60
CA ILE A 5 -26.71 15.91 10.00
C ILE A 5 -28.17 16.17 9.64
N MET A 6 -28.67 17.29 10.16
CA MET A 6 -30.02 17.83 10.00
C MET A 6 -30.55 17.59 8.58
N VAL A 7 -31.46 16.62 8.45
CA VAL A 7 -32.17 16.34 7.20
C VAL A 7 -33.34 17.30 7.15
N ASN A 8 -33.34 18.21 6.19
CA ASN A 8 -34.50 19.08 5.96
C ASN A 8 -35.50 18.31 5.08
N ILE A 9 -36.75 18.34 5.50
CA ILE A 9 -37.86 17.77 4.75
C ILE A 9 -38.51 18.92 3.99
N GLN A 10 -38.46 18.90 2.66
CA GLN A 10 -39.26 19.80 1.83
C GLN A 10 -40.55 19.09 1.44
N GLU A 11 -41.67 19.74 1.68
CA GLU A 11 -42.94 19.34 1.09
C GLU A 11 -42.99 19.88 -0.35
N LEU A 12 -42.99 18.96 -1.34
CA LEU A 12 -43.14 19.32 -2.76
C LEU A 12 -44.63 19.33 -3.16
N SER A 13 -45.45 18.55 -2.47
CA SER A 13 -46.89 18.36 -2.67
C SER A 13 -47.47 17.69 -1.41
N PRO A 14 -48.77 17.85 -1.10
CA PRO A 14 -49.42 17.27 0.09
C PRO A 14 -49.28 15.75 0.31
N LEU A 15 -48.79 15.00 -0.69
CA LEU A 15 -48.52 13.57 -0.60
C LEU A 15 -47.05 13.19 -0.88
N VAL A 16 -46.20 14.18 -1.17
CA VAL A 16 -44.80 13.95 -1.57
C VAL A 16 -43.87 14.83 -0.75
N PHE A 17 -43.20 14.18 0.20
CA PHE A 17 -42.11 14.76 0.98
C PHE A 17 -40.78 14.33 0.37
N ALA A 18 -39.92 15.30 0.03
CA ALA A 18 -38.55 15.02 -0.37
C ALA A 18 -37.60 15.39 0.77
N CYS A 19 -36.80 14.41 1.21
CA CYS A 19 -35.66 14.66 2.08
C CYS A 19 -34.53 15.19 1.20
N TYR A 20 -34.09 16.42 1.47
CA TYR A 20 -32.87 16.94 0.89
C TYR A 20 -31.89 17.27 2.01
N TYR A 21 -30.64 16.89 1.78
CA TYR A 21 -29.57 17.43 2.60
C TYR A 21 -29.39 18.86 2.14
N ASP A 22 -29.60 19.80 3.05
CA ASP A 22 -29.18 21.16 2.80
C ASP A 22 -27.67 21.10 2.60
N LEU A 23 -27.24 21.21 1.33
CA LEU A 23 -25.85 21.19 0.89
C LEU A 23 -25.12 22.47 1.34
N SER A 24 -25.52 22.98 2.50
CA SER A 24 -25.00 24.13 3.17
C SER A 24 -23.49 24.04 3.24
N LYS A 25 -22.86 25.20 3.10
CA LYS A 25 -21.41 25.38 3.24
C LYS A 25 -20.86 24.73 4.51
N SER A 26 -21.64 24.73 5.59
CA SER A 26 -21.33 24.07 6.86
C SER A 26 -21.15 22.56 6.73
N TYR A 27 -22.07 21.88 6.01
CA TYR A 27 -21.99 20.44 5.75
C TYR A 27 -20.73 20.06 4.99
N GLN A 28 -20.43 20.78 3.92
CA GLN A 28 -19.26 20.48 3.10
C GLN A 28 -17.97 20.69 3.89
N ASN A 29 -17.87 21.79 4.65
CA ASN A 29 -16.73 22.03 5.53
C ASN A 29 -16.57 20.91 6.57
N PHE A 30 -17.67 20.49 7.19
CA PHE A 30 -17.66 19.36 8.13
C PHE A 30 -17.12 18.08 7.48
N VAL A 31 -17.62 17.72 6.29
CA VAL A 31 -17.16 16.54 5.55
C VAL A 31 -15.67 16.64 5.24
N TYR A 32 -15.18 17.79 4.77
CA TYR A 32 -13.76 18.00 4.48
C TYR A 32 -12.88 17.86 5.73
N TYR A 33 -13.22 18.51 6.83
CA TYR A 33 -12.46 18.41 8.08
C TYR A 33 -12.47 16.99 8.63
N TYR A 34 -13.62 16.32 8.62
CA TYR A 34 -13.75 14.94 9.06
C TYR A 34 -12.87 14.00 8.24
N LEU A 35 -12.91 14.14 6.91
CA LEU A 35 -12.09 13.33 6.00
C LEU A 35 -10.59 13.58 6.22
N ALA A 36 -10.20 14.84 6.44
CA ALA A 36 -8.83 15.21 6.75
C ALA A 36 -8.36 14.59 8.09
N ILE A 37 -9.16 14.70 9.14
CA ILE A 37 -8.86 14.13 10.47
C ILE A 37 -8.70 12.61 10.38
N ILE A 38 -9.63 11.91 9.71
CA ILE A 38 -9.54 10.46 9.51
C ILE A 38 -8.26 10.09 8.77
N ASN A 39 -7.92 10.78 7.68
CA ASN A 39 -6.71 10.48 6.92
C ASN A 39 -5.44 10.69 7.76
N ILE A 40 -5.37 11.75 8.57
CA ILE A 40 -4.24 12.01 9.48
C ILE A 40 -4.15 10.92 10.55
N LEU A 41 -5.28 10.54 11.14
CA LEU A 41 -5.34 9.51 12.18
C LEU A 41 -4.91 8.14 11.65
N PHE A 42 -5.46 7.71 10.51
CA PHE A 42 -5.05 6.46 9.86
C PHE A 42 -3.57 6.46 9.48
N SER A 43 -3.07 7.56 8.90
CA SER A 43 -1.66 7.66 8.52
C SER A 43 -0.75 7.55 9.74
N SER A 44 -1.11 8.21 10.84
CA SER A 44 -0.36 8.16 12.11
C SER A 44 -0.36 6.75 12.71
N ILE A 45 -1.53 6.09 12.75
CA ILE A 45 -1.65 4.70 13.22
C ILE A 45 -0.78 3.77 12.38
N MET A 46 -0.80 3.91 11.05
CA MET A 46 0.02 3.09 10.15
C MET A 46 1.52 3.30 10.38
N ILE A 47 1.98 4.54 10.60
CA ILE A 47 3.38 4.84 10.94
C ILE A 47 3.77 4.19 12.27
N ILE A 48 2.91 4.30 13.30
CA ILE A 48 3.15 3.71 14.62
C ILE A 48 3.24 2.18 14.52
N LEU A 49 2.27 1.54 13.87
CA LEU A 49 2.24 0.10 13.68
C LEU A 49 3.46 -0.41 12.90
N CYS A 50 3.87 0.32 11.86
CA CYS A 50 5.09 0.01 11.13
C CYS A 50 6.33 0.12 12.03
N SER A 51 6.44 1.20 12.80
CA SER A 51 7.56 1.43 13.71
C SER A 51 7.66 0.36 14.79
N LEU A 52 6.52 -0.03 15.39
CA LEU A 52 6.44 -1.13 16.35
C LEU A 52 6.81 -2.48 15.70
N SER A 53 6.35 -2.73 14.48
CA SER A 53 6.71 -3.94 13.73
C SER A 53 8.22 -4.02 13.49
N PHE A 54 8.87 -2.91 13.11
CA PHE A 54 10.33 -2.87 12.97
C PHE A 54 11.07 -3.10 14.29
N LYS A 55 10.61 -2.50 15.38
CA LYS A 55 11.19 -2.71 16.72
C LYS A 55 11.07 -4.18 17.13
N ASN A 56 9.90 -4.79 16.95
CA ASN A 56 9.65 -6.20 17.25
C ASN A 56 10.56 -7.12 16.44
N VAL A 57 10.72 -6.87 15.14
CA VAL A 57 11.63 -7.68 14.31
C VAL A 57 13.08 -7.51 14.73
N ARG A 58 13.52 -6.29 15.07
CA ARG A 58 14.89 -6.06 15.56
C ARG A 58 15.13 -6.81 16.87
N HIS A 59 14.16 -6.83 17.77
CA HIS A 59 14.22 -7.56 19.03
C HIS A 59 14.34 -9.08 18.81
N ILE A 60 13.51 -9.67 17.94
CA ILE A 60 13.57 -11.11 17.61
C ILE A 60 14.93 -11.51 17.04
N ARG A 61 15.60 -10.60 16.29
CA ARG A 61 16.91 -10.87 15.69
C ARG A 61 18.05 -10.97 16.71
N ILE A 62 17.88 -10.39 17.91
CA ILE A 62 18.89 -10.34 18.97
C ILE A 62 18.80 -11.56 19.90
N ILE A 63 17.72 -12.34 19.84
CA ILE A 63 17.52 -13.51 20.69
C ILE A 63 18.60 -14.58 20.37
N PRO A 64 19.38 -15.04 21.38
CA PRO A 64 20.44 -16.01 21.18
C PRO A 64 19.87 -17.36 20.69
N ARG A 65 20.62 -18.05 19.82
CA ARG A 65 20.21 -19.27 19.11
C ARG A 65 19.64 -20.38 20.02
N GLN A 66 20.02 -20.42 21.30
CA GLN A 66 19.60 -21.45 22.26
C GLN A 66 18.12 -21.37 22.67
N GLN A 67 17.46 -20.20 22.62
CA GLN A 67 16.03 -20.05 22.95
C GLN A 67 15.11 -20.10 21.72
N ARG A 68 15.68 -20.25 20.52
CA ARG A 68 14.93 -20.14 19.24
C ARG A 68 14.03 -21.35 18.95
N ASN A 69 14.16 -22.45 19.68
CA ASN A 69 13.39 -23.67 19.44
C ASN A 69 11.93 -23.58 19.92
N GLN A 70 11.56 -22.60 20.76
CA GLN A 70 10.18 -22.40 21.24
C GLN A 70 9.44 -21.25 20.55
N VAL A 71 10.14 -20.35 19.85
CA VAL A 71 9.52 -19.20 19.18
C VAL A 71 9.58 -19.42 17.68
N ARG A 72 8.43 -19.48 17.00
CA ARG A 72 8.34 -19.55 15.53
C ARG A 72 9.22 -18.45 14.94
N SER A 73 10.36 -18.85 14.37
CA SER A 73 11.28 -17.93 13.72
C SER A 73 10.57 -17.29 12.53
N MET A 74 10.42 -15.97 12.54
CA MET A 74 9.98 -15.22 11.37
C MET A 74 10.89 -15.58 10.18
N THR A 75 10.29 -15.92 9.04
CA THR A 75 11.07 -16.33 7.87
C THR A 75 11.65 -15.11 7.16
N LYS A 76 12.70 -15.30 6.35
CA LYS A 76 13.25 -14.21 5.52
C LYS A 76 12.18 -13.62 4.57
N LYS A 77 11.20 -14.44 4.16
CA LYS A 77 10.07 -14.06 3.31
C LYS A 77 9.17 -13.03 4.03
N ASP A 78 8.83 -13.29 5.29
CA ASP A 78 8.03 -12.38 6.12
C ASP A 78 8.71 -11.01 6.32
N PHE A 79 10.05 -11.01 6.47
CA PHE A 79 10.80 -9.76 6.63
C PHE A 79 10.87 -8.94 5.33
N GLN A 80 10.97 -9.61 4.17
CA GLN A 80 10.85 -8.92 2.88
C GLN A 80 9.46 -8.32 2.68
N LEU A 81 8.40 -9.06 3.05
CA LEU A 81 7.04 -8.57 3.00
C LEU A 81 6.86 -7.33 3.89
N LEU A 82 7.37 -7.36 5.12
CA LEU A 82 7.29 -6.22 6.04
C LEU A 82 8.00 -4.97 5.49
N ARG A 83 9.20 -5.14 4.92
CA ARG A 83 9.92 -4.03 4.26
C ARG A 83 9.14 -3.46 3.07
N CYS A 84 8.49 -4.32 2.30
CA CYS A 84 7.68 -3.91 1.17
C CYS A 84 6.44 -3.13 1.64
N LEU A 85 5.74 -3.63 2.65
CA LEU A 85 4.60 -2.95 3.27
C LEU A 85 5.00 -1.56 3.77
N PHE A 86 6.17 -1.44 4.42
CA PHE A 86 6.67 -0.16 4.89
C PHE A 86 6.95 0.83 3.76
N ALA A 87 7.63 0.37 2.69
CA ALA A 87 7.88 1.19 1.53
C ALA A 87 6.57 1.67 0.87
N LEU A 88 5.57 0.78 0.76
CA LEU A 88 4.23 1.12 0.26
C LEU A 88 3.55 2.19 1.12
N VAL A 89 3.62 2.06 2.46
CA VAL A 89 3.05 3.05 3.38
C VAL A 89 3.71 4.41 3.19
N ILE A 90 5.04 4.48 3.14
CA ILE A 90 5.78 5.73 2.92
C ILE A 90 5.37 6.37 1.60
N VAL A 91 5.41 5.60 0.51
CA VAL A 91 5.07 6.06 -0.83
C VAL A 91 3.63 6.59 -0.85
N THR A 92 2.69 5.86 -0.28
CA THR A 92 1.28 6.25 -0.21
C THR A 92 1.10 7.57 0.55
N ILE A 93 1.81 7.73 1.68
CA ILE A 93 1.78 8.97 2.46
C ILE A 93 2.31 10.14 1.64
N ILE A 94 3.44 9.98 0.94
CA ILE A 94 4.03 11.04 0.11
C ILE A 94 3.04 11.49 -0.97
N PHE A 95 2.42 10.55 -1.70
CA PHE A 95 1.43 10.89 -2.73
C PHE A 95 0.14 11.52 -2.16
N ARG A 96 -0.28 11.11 -0.95
CA ARG A 96 -1.49 11.65 -0.30
C ARG A 96 -1.30 13.01 0.35
N ILE A 97 -0.09 13.34 0.82
CA ILE A 97 0.17 14.63 1.49
C ILE A 97 -0.15 15.80 0.55
N GLY A 98 0.27 15.73 -0.71
CA GLY A 98 0.06 16.81 -1.67
C GLY A 98 -1.42 17.15 -1.87
N ILE A 99 -2.25 16.14 -2.12
CA ILE A 99 -3.70 16.35 -2.33
C ILE A 99 -4.41 16.81 -1.05
N ASN A 100 -3.99 16.32 0.13
CA ASN A 100 -4.54 16.76 1.41
C ASN A 100 -4.22 18.24 1.71
N ILE A 101 -2.98 18.67 1.44
CA ILE A 101 -2.59 20.08 1.59
C ILE A 101 -3.41 20.97 0.66
N PHE A 102 -3.58 20.54 -0.59
CA PHE A 102 -4.40 21.27 -1.56
C PHE A 102 -5.86 21.39 -1.12
N TYR A 103 -6.47 20.32 -0.62
CA TYR A 103 -7.84 20.39 -0.09
C TYR A 103 -7.95 21.26 1.16
N ALA A 104 -6.97 21.22 2.06
CA ALA A 104 -6.95 22.12 3.21
C ALA A 104 -6.85 23.59 2.77
N TYR A 105 -5.95 23.89 1.82
CA TYR A 105 -5.83 25.22 1.22
C TYR A 105 -7.15 25.68 0.57
N SER A 106 -7.76 24.81 -0.25
CA SER A 106 -9.01 25.12 -0.94
C SER A 106 -10.18 25.30 0.02
N ALA A 107 -10.19 24.61 1.17
CA ALA A 107 -11.21 24.78 2.20
C ALA A 107 -11.09 26.15 2.89
N ILE A 108 -9.87 26.59 3.21
CA ILE A 108 -9.62 27.87 3.88
C ILE A 108 -9.90 29.07 2.96
N THR A 109 -9.48 28.98 1.70
CA THR A 109 -9.57 30.09 0.74
C THR A 109 -10.88 30.12 -0.05
N ARG A 110 -11.88 29.35 0.39
CA ARG A 110 -13.15 29.17 -0.33
C ARG A 110 -14.04 30.42 -0.35
N GLU A 111 -13.87 31.31 0.63
CA GLU A 111 -14.72 32.49 0.81
C GLU A 111 -14.18 33.73 0.10
N GLN A 112 -12.94 33.67 -0.40
CA GLN A 112 -12.33 34.80 -1.11
C GLN A 112 -12.83 34.87 -2.54
N ILE A 113 -13.16 36.08 -3.00
CA ILE A 113 -13.44 36.35 -4.40
C ILE A 113 -12.15 36.07 -5.19
N ARG A 114 -12.15 34.99 -5.96
CA ARG A 114 -11.00 34.58 -6.77
C ARG A 114 -11.09 35.18 -8.17
N THR A 115 -9.96 35.65 -8.67
CA THR A 115 -9.82 36.01 -10.09
C THR A 115 -9.88 34.75 -10.96
N GLN A 116 -10.25 34.91 -12.23
CA GLN A 116 -10.36 33.79 -13.16
C GLN A 116 -9.03 33.02 -13.32
N LEU A 117 -7.91 33.73 -13.36
CA LEU A 117 -6.57 33.15 -13.38
C LEU A 117 -6.31 32.26 -12.16
N HIS A 118 -6.80 32.64 -10.97
CA HIS A 118 -6.63 31.83 -9.76
C HIS A 118 -7.44 30.53 -9.83
N GLN A 119 -8.64 30.58 -10.40
CA GLN A 119 -9.48 29.40 -10.62
C GLN A 119 -8.84 28.41 -11.61
N ASP A 120 -8.20 28.93 -12.67
CA ASP A 120 -7.49 28.09 -13.64
C ASP A 120 -6.28 27.39 -13.00
N ILE A 121 -5.52 28.11 -12.16
CA ILE A 121 -4.40 27.54 -11.40
C ILE A 121 -4.89 26.45 -10.44
N ASP A 122 -5.96 26.70 -9.69
CA ASP A 122 -6.53 25.73 -8.76
C ASP A 122 -7.02 24.47 -9.48
N THR A 123 -7.66 24.64 -10.64
CA THR A 123 -8.14 23.53 -11.47
C THR A 123 -6.98 22.69 -12.01
N PHE A 124 -5.93 23.36 -12.51
CA PHE A 124 -4.71 22.69 -12.96
C PHE A 124 -4.05 21.90 -11.82
N LEU A 125 -3.87 22.53 -10.65
CA LEU A 125 -3.28 21.89 -9.47
C LEU A 125 -4.11 20.69 -9.01
N ASN A 126 -5.43 20.81 -8.96
CA ASN A 126 -6.32 19.71 -8.60
C ASN A 126 -6.17 18.53 -9.56
N ASN A 127 -6.18 18.78 -10.87
CA ASN A 127 -6.02 17.74 -11.88
C ASN A 127 -4.64 17.08 -11.81
N PHE A 128 -3.58 17.87 -11.62
CA PHE A 128 -2.22 17.38 -11.49
C PHE A 128 -2.05 16.51 -10.24
N LEU A 129 -2.53 16.97 -9.08
CA LEU A 129 -2.48 16.22 -7.83
C LEU A 129 -3.36 14.96 -7.86
N SER A 130 -4.51 15.03 -8.52
CA SER A 130 -5.38 13.87 -8.76
C SER A 130 -4.67 12.82 -9.63
N LEU A 131 -3.97 13.24 -10.69
CA LEU A 131 -3.15 12.34 -11.50
C LEU A 131 -2.03 11.70 -10.67
N PHE A 132 -1.32 12.47 -9.84
CA PHE A 132 -0.31 11.95 -8.92
C PHE A 132 -0.89 10.95 -7.91
N PHE A 133 -2.06 11.23 -7.37
CA PHE A 133 -2.76 10.32 -6.47
C PHE A 133 -3.12 9.01 -7.18
N ASN A 134 -3.62 9.07 -8.42
CA ASN A 134 -3.93 7.87 -9.20
C ASN A 134 -2.68 7.06 -9.57
N LEU A 135 -1.55 7.73 -9.83
CA LEU A 135 -0.27 7.06 -10.06
C LEU A 135 0.17 6.22 -8.84
N SER A 136 -0.18 6.63 -7.62
CA SER A 136 0.19 5.89 -6.41
C SER A 136 -0.29 4.43 -6.40
N TYR A 137 -1.42 4.13 -7.05
CA TYR A 137 -1.91 2.76 -7.21
C TYR A 137 -0.97 1.92 -8.05
N SER A 138 -0.42 2.49 -9.13
CA SER A 138 0.53 1.80 -10.02
C SER A 138 1.92 1.64 -9.38
N VAL A 139 2.32 2.60 -8.54
CA VAL A 139 3.60 2.54 -7.83
C VAL A 139 3.68 1.32 -6.91
N SER A 140 2.54 0.81 -6.42
CA SER A 140 2.54 -0.39 -5.59
C SER A 140 3.19 -1.58 -6.29
N PHE A 141 2.86 -1.80 -7.56
CA PHE A 141 3.47 -2.84 -8.38
C PHE A 141 4.99 -2.61 -8.53
N ILE A 142 5.41 -1.38 -8.82
CA ILE A 142 6.83 -1.02 -8.95
C ILE A 142 7.60 -1.31 -7.66
N VAL A 143 7.03 -0.95 -6.50
CA VAL A 143 7.64 -1.21 -5.19
C VAL A 143 7.83 -2.71 -4.96
N PHE A 144 6.83 -3.54 -5.29
CA PHE A 144 6.95 -5.00 -5.21
C PHE A 144 8.04 -5.55 -6.15
N VAL A 145 8.09 -5.08 -7.40
CA VAL A 145 9.12 -5.48 -8.37
C VAL A 145 10.52 -5.11 -7.89
N VAL A 146 10.72 -3.91 -7.34
CA VAL A 146 12.04 -3.45 -6.91
C VAL A 146 12.51 -4.17 -5.64
N ILE A 147 11.64 -4.27 -4.63
CA ILE A 147 12.03 -4.75 -3.29
C ILE A 147 11.99 -6.27 -3.19
N SER A 148 10.93 -6.91 -3.68
CA SER A 148 10.70 -8.34 -3.46
C SER A 148 11.41 -9.19 -4.52
N LYS A 149 12.41 -9.97 -4.09
CA LYS A 149 13.07 -10.96 -4.96
C LYS A 149 12.11 -12.09 -5.32
N ALA A 150 11.33 -12.57 -4.35
CA ALA A 150 10.34 -13.63 -4.57
C ALA A 150 9.32 -13.21 -5.63
N PHE A 151 8.79 -11.98 -5.53
CA PHE A 151 7.84 -11.44 -6.51
C PHE A 151 8.45 -11.37 -7.91
N ARG A 152 9.72 -10.94 -8.04
CA ARG A 152 10.41 -10.95 -9.34
C ARG A 152 10.57 -12.35 -9.92
N CYS A 153 10.87 -13.34 -9.09
CA CYS A 153 10.98 -14.73 -9.54
C CYS A 153 9.63 -15.26 -10.02
N GLU A 154 8.55 -15.02 -9.27
CA GLU A 154 7.19 -15.40 -9.67
C GLU A 154 6.74 -14.67 -10.93
N LEU A 155 7.00 -13.36 -11.04
CA LEU A 155 6.69 -12.57 -12.23
C LEU A 155 7.42 -13.14 -13.46
N LYS A 156 8.72 -13.46 -13.34
CA LYS A 156 9.48 -14.11 -14.40
C LYS A 156 8.86 -15.44 -14.81
N GLN A 157 8.52 -16.30 -13.83
CA GLN A 157 7.88 -17.58 -14.11
C GLN A 157 6.53 -17.42 -14.83
N MET A 158 5.72 -16.45 -14.41
CA MET A 158 4.44 -16.14 -15.06
C MET A 158 4.66 -15.69 -16.50
N VAL A 159 5.62 -14.79 -16.75
CA VAL A 159 6.00 -14.33 -18.09
C VAL A 159 6.47 -15.51 -18.96
N TYR A 160 7.35 -16.37 -18.45
CA TYR A 160 7.81 -17.55 -19.20
C TYR A 160 6.66 -18.52 -19.55
N LYS A 161 5.72 -18.73 -18.63
CA LYS A 161 4.52 -19.55 -18.88
C LYS A 161 3.66 -18.96 -20.00
N MET A 162 3.46 -17.64 -20.02
CA MET A 162 2.69 -16.99 -21.09
C MET A 162 3.35 -17.14 -22.48
N PHE A 163 4.68 -17.19 -22.54
CA PHE A 163 5.42 -17.38 -23.80
C PHE A 163 5.65 -18.85 -24.18
N GLY A 164 4.99 -19.81 -23.52
CA GLY A 164 5.04 -21.23 -23.89
C GLY A 164 6.41 -21.89 -23.70
N ARG A 165 7.35 -21.24 -23.00
CA ARG A 165 8.64 -21.85 -22.64
C ARG A 165 8.44 -22.72 -21.40
N ASN A 166 8.26 -24.02 -21.60
CA ASN A 166 8.30 -25.02 -20.52
C ASN A 166 9.62 -24.89 -19.76
N GLN A 167 9.59 -24.38 -18.53
CA GLN A 167 10.75 -24.35 -17.66
C GLN A 167 10.80 -25.57 -16.75
N ILE A 168 12.00 -26.15 -16.67
CA ILE A 168 12.47 -27.04 -15.62
C ILE A 168 12.28 -26.30 -14.28
N PRO A 169 11.68 -26.93 -13.25
CA PRO A 169 11.47 -26.29 -11.96
C PRO A 169 12.80 -25.82 -11.38
N MET A 170 12.96 -24.50 -11.20
CA MET A 170 14.07 -23.94 -10.43
C MET A 170 13.90 -24.40 -8.98
N ARG A 171 14.61 -25.49 -8.64
CA ARG A 171 14.84 -25.92 -7.27
C ARG A 171 15.53 -24.77 -6.56
N GLU A 172 14.88 -24.22 -5.53
CA GLU A 172 15.41 -23.14 -4.69
C GLU A 172 16.85 -23.49 -4.26
N GLU A 173 17.84 -22.75 -4.77
CA GLU A 173 19.17 -22.63 -4.17
C GLU A 173 19.02 -21.91 -2.82
N GLU A 174 18.47 -22.59 -1.81
CA GLU A 174 18.51 -22.14 -0.42
C GLU A 174 19.02 -23.21 0.56
N ASN A 175 19.78 -24.19 0.06
CA ASN A 175 20.67 -24.99 0.90
C ASN A 175 22.09 -24.95 0.34
N GLY A 176 22.96 -24.19 1.00
CA GLY A 176 24.39 -24.41 0.93
C GLY A 176 24.70 -25.88 1.23
N THR A 177 25.64 -26.42 0.46
CA THR A 177 26.22 -27.77 0.60
C THR A 177 25.22 -28.92 0.51
N VAL A 178 24.58 -29.10 -0.64
CA VAL A 178 24.32 -30.49 -1.09
C VAL A 178 25.62 -30.99 -1.69
N ASN A 179 26.35 -31.79 -0.92
CA ASN A 179 27.39 -32.65 -1.46
C ASN A 179 26.75 -33.47 -2.59
N ILE A 180 27.06 -33.11 -3.83
CA ILE A 180 26.85 -34.00 -4.97
C ILE A 180 27.95 -35.06 -4.80
N VAL A 181 27.68 -36.05 -3.97
CA VAL A 181 28.37 -37.33 -4.05
C VAL A 181 27.90 -37.93 -5.36
N VAL A 182 28.65 -37.67 -6.41
CA VAL A 182 28.61 -38.47 -7.64
C VAL A 182 29.05 -39.87 -7.22
N VAL A 183 28.09 -40.71 -6.83
CA VAL A 183 28.30 -42.16 -6.79
C VAL A 183 28.35 -42.59 -8.24
N SER A 184 29.53 -42.45 -8.84
CA SER A 184 29.87 -43.18 -10.06
C SER A 184 29.92 -44.66 -9.68
N ASN A 185 28.80 -45.35 -9.88
CA ASN A 185 28.76 -46.80 -9.96
C ASN A 185 29.63 -47.22 -11.15
N ILE A 186 30.92 -47.45 -10.89
CA ILE A 186 31.80 -48.20 -11.78
C ILE A 186 31.54 -49.66 -11.44
N THR A 187 30.60 -50.27 -12.16
CA THR A 187 30.47 -51.72 -12.27
C THR A 187 31.74 -52.25 -12.92
N VAL A 188 32.57 -52.93 -12.13
CA VAL A 188 33.70 -53.75 -12.59
C VAL A 188 33.13 -55.00 -13.25
N PRO A 189 33.34 -55.26 -14.55
CA PRO A 189 33.09 -56.58 -15.11
C PRO A 189 34.26 -57.48 -14.75
N THR A 190 34.02 -58.42 -13.82
CA THR A 190 34.84 -59.63 -13.69
C THR A 190 34.60 -60.51 -14.91
N LEU A 191 35.60 -60.67 -15.76
CA LEU A 191 35.65 -61.74 -16.75
C LEU A 191 36.71 -62.75 -16.31
N PHE A 192 36.22 -63.97 -16.08
CA PHE A 192 36.97 -65.23 -16.12
C PHE A 192 37.45 -65.52 -17.54
#